data_AF-A0A3P6REW0-F1
#
_entry.id   AF-A0A3P6REW0-F1
#
_cell.length_a   1.000
_cell.length_b   1.000
_cell.length_c   1.000
_cell.angle_alpha   90.00
_cell.angle_beta   90.00
_cell.angle_gamma   90.00
#
_symmetry.space_group_name_H-M   'P 1'
#
loop_
_entity.id
_entity.type
_entity.pdbx_description
1 polymer ?
#
loop_
_entity_poly.entity_id
_entity_poly.type
_entity_poly.pdbx_seq_one_letter_code
_entity_poly.pdbx_strand_id
1 'polypeptide(L)'
;RSASEVEDWVVQINFACARFSSRALPPPACSGGAFSRTRLPKLPSSAPLAQQLKAHESAACELREQLSLVRAEAPPLKAKGRPVEEFFFKERYLTQEILRYDTYCRLLRSRLPGGGCELGGAPSDSTSGVHSKSDIADDLDKMSYREALNHH
;
A
#
# COMPACT_ATOMS: atom_id res chain seq x y z
N ARG A 1 -4.84 -11.14 -27.77
CA ARG A 1 -5.38 -11.11 -26.39
C ARG A 1 -6.25 -9.88 -26.27
N SER A 2 -7.46 -10.01 -25.76
CA SER A 2 -8.30 -8.85 -25.47
C SER A 2 -7.82 -8.17 -24.19
N ALA A 3 -8.14 -6.88 -24.01
CA ALA A 3 -7.88 -6.19 -22.76
C ALA A 3 -8.57 -6.88 -21.56
N SER A 4 -9.77 -7.44 -21.78
CA SER A 4 -10.52 -8.16 -20.75
C SER A 4 -9.83 -9.45 -20.29
N GLU A 5 -9.19 -10.18 -21.19
CA GLU A 5 -8.48 -11.42 -20.87
C GLU A 5 -7.27 -11.12 -19.99
N VAL A 6 -6.52 -10.06 -20.32
CA VAL A 6 -5.37 -9.63 -19.51
C VAL A 6 -5.81 -9.20 -18.11
N GLU A 7 -6.91 -8.45 -18.01
CA GLU A 7 -7.45 -8.01 -16.73
C GLU A 7 -7.88 -9.21 -15.87
N ASP A 8 -8.55 -10.21 -16.45
CA ASP A 8 -8.93 -11.43 -15.72
C ASP A 8 -7.69 -12.16 -15.18
N TRP A 9 -6.64 -12.32 -16.00
CA TRP A 9 -5.37 -12.91 -15.54
C TRP A 9 -4.75 -12.12 -14.38
N VAL A 10 -4.76 -10.79 -14.44
CA VAL A 10 -4.26 -9.92 -13.36
C VAL A 10 -5.08 -10.12 -12.09
N VAL A 11 -6.40 -10.15 -12.19
CA VAL A 11 -7.32 -10.37 -11.06
C VAL A 11 -7.05 -11.74 -10.41
N GLN A 12 -6.91 -12.79 -11.21
CA GLN A 12 -6.72 -14.16 -10.71
C GLN A 12 -5.37 -14.33 -10.00
N ILE A 13 -4.29 -13.75 -10.56
CA ILE A 13 -2.96 -13.74 -9.92
C ILE A 13 -3.02 -12.96 -8.61
N ASN A 14 -3.59 -11.75 -8.63
CA ASN A 14 -3.68 -10.92 -7.43
C ASN A 14 -4.55 -11.57 -6.34
N PHE A 15 -5.59 -12.32 -6.71
CA PHE A 15 -6.40 -13.06 -5.75
C PHE A 15 -5.60 -14.20 -5.11
N ALA A 16 -4.84 -14.97 -5.89
CA ALA A 16 -3.94 -15.98 -5.35
C ALA A 16 -2.93 -15.35 -4.38
N CYS A 17 -2.32 -14.22 -4.75
CA CYS A 17 -1.44 -13.48 -3.86
C CYS A 17 -2.19 -13.02 -2.60
N ALA A 18 -3.38 -12.45 -2.72
CA ALA A 18 -4.18 -12.03 -1.57
C ALA A 18 -4.46 -13.19 -0.60
N ARG A 19 -4.77 -14.38 -1.13
CA ARG A 19 -5.13 -15.56 -0.35
C ARG A 19 -3.97 -16.14 0.45
N PHE A 20 -2.74 -16.05 -0.08
CA PHE A 20 -1.58 -16.77 0.45
C PHE A 20 -0.44 -15.86 0.94
N SER A 21 -0.49 -14.56 0.68
CA SER A 21 0.51 -13.63 1.21
C SER A 21 0.42 -13.54 2.73
N SER A 22 1.57 -13.49 3.39
CA SER A 22 1.70 -13.12 4.79
C SER A 22 2.57 -11.87 4.89
N ARG A 23 2.54 -11.19 6.05
CA ARG A 23 3.51 -10.13 6.33
C ARG A 23 4.93 -10.69 6.20
N ALA A 24 5.86 -9.87 5.71
CA ALA A 24 7.27 -10.22 5.70
C ALA A 24 7.66 -10.61 7.14
N LEU A 25 8.29 -11.78 7.28
CA LEU A 25 8.82 -12.20 8.58
C LEU A 25 9.83 -11.15 9.04
N PRO A 26 9.87 -10.82 10.34
CA PRO A 26 10.91 -9.95 10.85
C PRO A 26 12.29 -10.52 10.46
N PRO A 27 13.29 -9.67 10.18
CA PRO A 27 14.64 -10.13 9.88
C PRO A 27 15.08 -11.17 10.91
N PRO A 28 15.71 -12.28 10.50
CA PRO A 28 16.12 -13.31 11.44
C PRO A 28 16.96 -12.72 12.58
N ALA A 29 16.48 -12.80 13.81
CA ALA A 29 17.27 -12.48 14.99
C ALA A 29 18.22 -13.65 15.28
N CYS A 30 19.27 -13.81 14.46
CA CYS A 30 20.31 -14.79 14.74
C CYS A 30 21.26 -14.23 15.81
N SER A 31 20.91 -14.37 17.09
CA SER A 31 21.81 -14.05 18.21
C SER A 31 22.34 -15.28 18.96
N GLY A 32 22.19 -16.50 18.41
CA GLY A 32 22.70 -17.70 19.08
C GLY A 32 22.64 -18.97 18.24
N GLY A 33 23.74 -19.29 17.55
CA GLY A 33 24.36 -20.62 17.51
C GLY A 33 23.59 -21.89 17.11
N ALA A 34 22.33 -21.87 16.70
CA ALA A 34 21.70 -23.05 16.10
C ALA A 34 20.67 -22.67 15.03
N PHE A 35 21.01 -23.04 13.79
CA PHE A 35 20.09 -23.01 12.65
C PHE A 35 18.94 -24.01 12.91
N SER A 36 17.85 -23.53 13.51
CA SER A 36 16.61 -24.28 13.56
C SER A 36 15.97 -24.23 12.18
N ARG A 37 16.03 -25.34 11.43
CA ARG A 37 15.16 -25.48 10.26
C ARG A 37 13.72 -25.39 10.76
N THR A 38 13.07 -24.27 10.50
CA THR A 38 11.62 -24.14 10.68
C THR A 38 10.99 -25.34 9.98
N ARG A 39 10.43 -26.27 10.76
CA ARG A 39 9.69 -27.40 10.22
C ARG A 39 8.58 -26.80 9.38
N LEU A 40 8.67 -26.98 8.06
CA LEU A 40 7.65 -26.51 7.13
C LEU A 40 6.29 -26.97 7.68
N PRO A 41 5.29 -26.08 7.82
CA PRO A 41 3.99 -26.47 8.34
C PRO A 41 3.47 -27.67 7.54
N LYS A 42 3.20 -28.79 8.24
CA LYS A 42 2.77 -30.06 7.63
C LYS A 42 1.33 -30.01 7.08
N LEU A 43 0.67 -28.86 7.14
CA LEU A 43 -0.68 -28.63 6.60
C LEU A 43 -0.73 -27.24 5.98
N PRO A 44 -1.50 -27.03 4.89
CA PRO A 44 -1.81 -25.69 4.45
C PRO A 44 -2.76 -25.08 5.48
N SER A 45 -2.27 -24.32 6.47
CA SER A 45 -3.16 -23.44 7.24
C SER A 45 -3.51 -22.24 6.36
N SER A 46 -4.34 -22.48 5.36
CA SER A 46 -4.92 -21.41 4.57
C SER A 46 -5.95 -20.73 5.47
N ALA A 47 -5.55 -19.70 6.21
CA ALA A 47 -6.43 -18.97 7.13
C ALA A 47 -7.76 -18.65 6.43
N PRO A 48 -8.94 -18.80 7.06
CA PRO A 48 -10.21 -18.47 6.43
C PRO A 48 -10.19 -17.11 5.73
N LEU A 49 -10.89 -16.97 4.60
CA LEU A 49 -10.89 -15.72 3.80
C LEU A 49 -11.16 -14.47 4.64
N ALA A 50 -12.09 -14.54 5.59
CA ALA A 50 -12.40 -13.44 6.50
C ALA A 50 -11.23 -13.10 7.45
N GLN A 51 -10.52 -14.12 7.94
CA GLN A 51 -9.33 -13.91 8.78
C GLN A 51 -8.18 -13.29 7.96
N GLN A 52 -7.99 -13.77 6.73
CA GLN A 52 -6.99 -13.23 5.82
C GLN A 52 -7.28 -11.76 5.47
N LEU A 53 -8.55 -11.42 5.22
CA LEU A 53 -8.99 -10.04 5.00
C LEU A 53 -8.64 -9.15 6.21
N LYS A 54 -9.01 -9.59 7.43
CA LYS A 54 -8.70 -8.83 8.66
C LYS A 54 -7.19 -8.62 8.85
N ALA A 55 -6.38 -9.62 8.53
CA ALA A 55 -4.92 -9.50 8.61
C ALA A 55 -4.37 -8.47 7.61
N HIS A 56 -4.88 -8.44 6.38
CA HIS A 56 -4.48 -7.45 5.37
C HIS A 56 -4.95 -6.03 5.69
N GLU A 57 -6.15 -5.88 6.26
CA GLU A 57 -6.66 -4.58 6.72
C GLU A 57 -5.77 -4.02 7.84
N SER A 58 -5.42 -4.85 8.82
CA SER A 58 -4.45 -4.50 9.86
C SER A 58 -3.07 -4.18 9.27
N ALA A 59 -2.63 -4.91 8.25
CA ALA A 59 -1.37 -4.64 7.55
C ALA A 59 -1.36 -3.27 6.89
N ALA A 60 -2.40 -2.95 6.13
CA ALA A 60 -2.55 -1.66 5.47
C ALA A 60 -2.66 -0.50 6.47
N CYS A 61 -3.31 -0.71 7.62
CA CYS A 61 -3.40 0.28 8.69
C CYS A 61 -2.00 0.63 9.24
N GLU A 62 -1.23 -0.39 9.67
CA GLU A 62 0.12 -0.17 10.21
C GLU A 62 1.05 0.47 9.18
N LEU A 63 0.98 0.06 7.91
CA LEU A 63 1.81 0.66 6.86
C LEU A 63 1.48 2.13 6.61
N ARG A 64 0.20 2.54 6.74
CA ARG A 64 -0.21 3.94 6.65
C ARG A 64 0.33 4.75 7.82
N GLU A 65 0.30 4.20 9.03
CA GLU A 65 0.91 4.83 10.20
C GLU A 65 2.42 5.00 10.00
N GLN A 66 3.12 3.94 9.56
CA GLN A 66 4.55 4.03 9.23
C GLN A 66 4.85 5.06 8.14
N LEU A 67 4.02 5.14 7.08
CA LEU A 67 4.19 6.13 6.02
C LEU A 67 4.00 7.56 6.55
N SER A 68 3.03 7.77 7.45
CA SER A 68 2.83 9.06 8.12
C SER A 68 4.06 9.46 8.93
N LEU A 69 4.65 8.53 9.68
CA LEU A 69 5.88 8.79 10.44
C LEU A 69 7.06 9.12 9.52
N VAL A 70 7.26 8.35 8.44
CA VAL A 70 8.33 8.64 7.46
C VAL A 70 8.18 10.03 6.88
N ARG A 71 6.96 10.44 6.51
CA ARG A 71 6.71 11.78 5.97
C ARG A 71 6.93 12.90 6.99
N ALA A 72 6.66 12.64 8.27
CA ALA A 72 6.97 13.58 9.35
C ALA A 72 8.48 13.73 9.57
N GLU A 73 9.26 12.68 9.27
CA GLU A 73 10.73 12.65 9.34
C GLU A 73 11.40 13.07 8.01
N ALA A 74 10.71 13.82 7.15
CA ALA A 74 11.24 14.26 5.87
C ALA A 74 12.58 15.01 6.04
N PRO A 75 13.63 14.65 5.27
CA PRO A 75 14.91 15.36 5.33
C PRO A 75 14.74 16.86 5.00
N PRO A 76 15.63 17.75 5.52
CA PRO A 76 15.61 19.16 5.13
C PRO A 76 15.78 19.35 3.62
N LEU A 77 15.11 20.34 3.01
CA LEU A 77 15.17 20.62 1.55
C LEU A 77 16.58 20.74 0.97
N LYS A 78 17.54 21.20 1.80
CA LYS A 78 18.95 21.35 1.44
C LYS A 78 19.79 20.08 1.61
N ALA A 79 19.24 19.03 2.20
CA ALA A 79 19.92 17.75 2.37
C ALA A 79 20.11 17.07 1.01
N LYS A 80 21.20 16.32 0.87
CA LYS A 80 21.56 15.60 -0.36
C LYS A 80 22.21 14.25 -0.02
N GLY A 81 22.25 13.37 -1.01
CA GLY A 81 22.90 12.06 -0.90
C GLY A 81 22.05 11.03 -0.17
N ARG A 82 22.72 10.04 0.42
CA ARG A 82 22.12 8.80 0.93
C ARG A 82 20.87 8.96 1.82
N PRO A 83 20.80 9.91 2.79
CA PRO A 83 19.59 10.05 3.61
C PRO A 83 18.33 10.44 2.81
N VAL A 84 18.50 11.24 1.76
CA VAL A 84 17.40 11.65 0.88
C VAL A 84 16.94 10.48 0.01
N GLU A 85 17.89 9.70 -0.52
CA GLU A 85 17.59 8.49 -1.30
C GLU A 85 16.86 7.44 -0.44
N GLU A 86 17.33 7.20 0.79
CA GLU A 86 16.70 6.27 1.74
C GLU A 86 15.27 6.70 2.10
N PHE A 87 15.04 8.00 2.32
CA PHE A 87 13.70 8.55 2.53
C PHE A 87 12.77 8.25 1.36
N PHE A 88 13.17 8.58 0.13
CA PHE A 88 12.33 8.36 -1.06
C PHE A 88 12.08 6.87 -1.32
N PHE A 89 13.09 6.04 -1.13
CA PHE A 89 12.95 4.60 -1.25
C PHE A 89 11.92 4.07 -0.24
N LYS A 90 12.04 4.46 1.03
CA LYS A 90 11.12 4.04 2.10
C LYS A 90 9.70 4.55 1.86
N GLU A 91 9.53 5.82 1.50
CA GLU A 91 8.22 6.41 1.19
C GLU A 91 7.55 5.68 0.01
N ARG A 92 8.29 5.47 -1.08
CA ARG A 92 7.78 4.79 -2.27
C ARG A 92 7.41 3.35 -1.94
N TYR A 93 8.27 2.63 -1.22
CA TYR A 93 8.02 1.25 -0.82
C TYR A 93 6.74 1.13 0.00
N LEU A 94 6.60 1.92 1.07
CA LEU A 94 5.41 1.90 1.92
C LEU A 94 4.13 2.24 1.12
N THR A 95 4.21 3.21 0.21
CA THR A 95 3.09 3.56 -0.67
C THR A 95 2.67 2.38 -1.55
N GLN A 96 3.62 1.68 -2.18
CA GLN A 96 3.32 0.52 -3.02
C GLN A 96 2.78 -0.66 -2.20
N GLU A 97 3.30 -0.88 -1.00
CA GLU A 97 2.80 -1.92 -0.10
C GLU A 97 1.35 -1.65 0.35
N ILE A 98 1.01 -0.40 0.66
CA ILE A 98 -0.38 -0.03 0.98
C ILE A 98 -1.30 -0.33 -0.21
N LEU A 99 -0.91 0.07 -1.43
CA LEU A 99 -1.69 -0.20 -2.64
C LEU A 99 -1.88 -1.71 -2.88
N ARG A 100 -0.85 -2.51 -2.59
CA ARG A 100 -0.90 -3.97 -2.68
C ARG A 100 -1.91 -4.55 -1.70
N TYR A 101 -1.82 -4.21 -0.41
CA TYR A 101 -2.77 -4.72 0.59
C TYR A 101 -4.20 -4.22 0.35
N ASP A 102 -4.40 -2.99 -0.13
CA ASP A 102 -5.72 -2.48 -0.51
C ASP A 102 -6.34 -3.27 -1.66
N THR A 103 -5.53 -3.61 -2.67
CA THR A 103 -5.95 -4.48 -3.77
C THR A 103 -6.35 -5.86 -3.24
N TYR A 104 -5.57 -6.41 -2.31
CA TYR A 104 -5.88 -7.71 -1.72
C TYR A 104 -7.17 -7.67 -0.89
N CYS A 105 -7.37 -6.63 -0.08
CA CYS A 105 -8.61 -6.46 0.69
C CYS A 105 -9.83 -6.41 -0.23
N ARG A 106 -9.74 -5.65 -1.33
CA ARG A 106 -10.82 -5.54 -2.32
C ARG A 106 -11.17 -6.90 -2.93
N LEU A 107 -10.17 -7.66 -3.36
CA LEU A 107 -10.37 -8.98 -3.96
C LEU A 107 -10.88 -10.04 -2.98
N LEU A 108 -10.48 -9.95 -1.70
CA LEU A 108 -10.99 -10.87 -0.68
C LEU A 108 -12.45 -10.54 -0.32
N ARG A 109 -12.80 -9.26 -0.19
CA ARG A 109 -14.18 -8.82 0.08
C ARG A 109 -15.15 -9.28 -1.02
N SER A 110 -14.77 -9.17 -2.30
CA SER A 110 -15.64 -9.59 -3.41
C SER A 110 -15.92 -11.11 -3.46
N ARG A 111 -15.15 -11.92 -2.71
CA ARG A 111 -15.31 -13.38 -2.64
C ARG A 111 -15.96 -13.85 -1.33
N LEU A 112 -16.27 -12.94 -0.41
CA LEU A 112 -16.99 -13.24 0.84
C LEU A 112 -18.51 -13.15 0.62
N PRO A 113 -19.31 -14.07 1.19
CA PRO A 113 -20.77 -13.98 1.14
C PRO A 113 -21.24 -12.66 1.76
N GLY A 114 -21.91 -11.82 0.97
CA GLY A 114 -22.37 -10.48 1.37
C GLY A 114 -21.45 -9.30 0.96
N GLY A 115 -20.33 -9.57 0.28
CA GLY A 115 -19.37 -8.54 -0.18
C GLY A 115 -19.49 -8.14 -1.64
N GLY A 116 -20.71 -8.10 -2.20
CA GLY A 116 -20.94 -7.73 -3.61
C GLY A 116 -20.47 -6.31 -3.90
N CYS A 117 -19.47 -6.17 -4.77
CA CYS A 117 -19.30 -4.96 -5.56
C CYS A 117 -18.74 -5.35 -6.94
N GLU A 118 -19.61 -5.18 -7.93
CA GLU A 118 -19.44 -5.42 -9.34
C GLU A 118 -18.28 -4.56 -9.88
N LEU A 119 -17.36 -5.18 -10.63
CA LEU A 119 -16.29 -4.47 -11.33
C LEU A 119 -16.91 -3.68 -12.52
N GLY A 120 -17.20 -2.39 -12.35
CA GLY A 120 -17.63 -1.55 -13.45
C GLY A 120 -18.14 -0.17 -13.04
N GLY A 121 -17.24 0.82 -12.98
CA GLY A 121 -17.60 2.22 -12.80
C GLY A 121 -16.52 3.13 -13.34
N ALA A 122 -16.71 3.62 -14.57
CA ALA A 122 -15.85 4.62 -15.21
C ALA A 122 -15.86 5.94 -14.41
N PRO A 123 -14.76 6.73 -14.44
CA PRO A 123 -14.77 8.07 -13.87
C PRO A 123 -15.62 8.99 -14.76
N SER A 124 -16.71 9.53 -14.19
CA SER A 124 -17.44 10.64 -14.80
C SER A 124 -16.74 11.94 -14.43
N ASP A 125 -16.18 12.61 -15.43
CA ASP A 125 -15.83 14.01 -15.36
C ASP A 125 -17.08 14.85 -15.09
N SER A 126 -16.98 15.78 -14.15
CA SER A 126 -17.88 16.94 -14.08
C SER A 126 -17.15 18.09 -13.41
N THR A 127 -16.60 18.95 -14.26
CA THR A 127 -16.16 20.30 -13.92
C THR A 127 -17.39 21.21 -13.77
N SER A 128 -17.49 21.91 -12.64
CA SER A 128 -18.12 23.24 -12.61
C SER A 128 -17.62 23.97 -11.36
N GLY A 129 -16.95 25.09 -11.56
CA GLY A 129 -16.53 25.99 -10.48
C GLY A 129 -17.42 27.22 -10.44
N VAL A 130 -17.44 27.93 -9.31
CA VAL A 130 -17.49 29.40 -9.26
C VAL A 130 -16.84 29.88 -7.97
N HIS A 131 -16.12 30.99 -8.09
CA HIS A 131 -15.19 31.63 -7.14
C HIS A 131 -15.86 32.31 -5.92
N SER A 132 -15.10 32.45 -4.84
CA SER A 132 -15.13 33.64 -3.98
C SER A 132 -13.71 33.99 -3.51
N LYS A 133 -13.28 35.21 -3.88
CA LYS A 133 -12.08 35.90 -3.40
C LYS A 133 -12.32 36.37 -1.97
N SER A 134 -11.46 35.99 -1.03
CA SER A 134 -10.77 36.87 -0.07
C SER A 134 -10.18 36.04 1.06
N ASP A 135 -8.90 36.31 1.35
CA ASP A 135 -8.16 35.99 2.57
C ASP A 135 -7.95 34.47 2.77
N ILE A 136 -6.73 33.96 2.63
CA ILE A 136 -5.71 34.04 3.66
C ILE A 136 -4.37 33.72 2.98
N ALA A 137 -3.46 34.69 2.98
CA ALA A 137 -2.06 34.46 2.69
C ALA A 137 -1.45 33.66 3.85
N ASP A 138 -1.62 32.33 3.86
CA ASP A 138 -0.93 31.39 4.78
C ASP A 138 -1.12 29.92 4.34
N ASP A 139 -1.11 29.62 3.04
CA ASP A 139 -1.12 28.21 2.55
C ASP A 139 0.00 27.92 1.55
N LEU A 140 1.10 28.68 1.63
CA LEU A 140 2.32 28.44 0.87
C LEU A 140 3.29 27.45 1.55
N ASP A 141 2.89 26.85 2.68
CA ASP A 141 3.79 26.04 3.52
C ASP A 141 3.44 24.54 3.56
N LYS A 142 2.65 24.06 2.60
CA LYS A 142 2.37 22.61 2.45
C LYS A 142 2.67 22.09 1.05
N MET A 143 3.74 22.58 0.44
CA MET A 143 4.32 21.82 -0.67
C MET A 143 4.90 20.52 -0.12
N SER A 144 4.36 19.40 -0.58
CA SER A 144 4.96 18.09 -0.33
C SER A 144 6.38 18.11 -0.89
N TYR A 145 7.35 17.53 -0.18
CA TYR A 145 8.77 17.47 -0.59
C TYR A 145 8.96 16.94 -2.04
N ARG A 146 8.01 16.10 -2.49
CA ARG A 146 7.90 15.59 -3.86
C ARG A 146 7.54 16.67 -4.88
N GLU A 147 6.68 17.62 -4.53
CA GLU A 147 6.26 18.73 -5.38
C GLU A 147 7.35 19.81 -5.46
N ALA A 148 8.10 20.01 -4.38
CA ALA A 148 9.21 20.96 -4.34
C ALA A 148 10.39 20.62 -5.28
N LEU A 149 10.66 19.32 -5.49
CA LEU A 149 11.78 18.87 -6.33
C LEU A 149 11.44 18.73 -7.82
N ASN A 150 10.15 18.75 -8.20
CA ASN A 150 9.70 18.65 -9.58
C ASN A 150 9.57 20.01 -10.30
N HIS A 151 9.80 21.13 -9.60
CA HIS A 151 9.81 22.48 -10.15
C HIS A 151 11.25 23.00 -10.32
N HIS A 152 11.95 22.52 -11.36
CA HIS A 152 13.17 23.15 -11.89
C HIS A 152 13.11 23.17 -13.42
#